data_AF-A0A2R7YVK8-F1
#
_entry.id   AF-A0A2R7YVK8-F1
#
_cell.length_a   1.000
_cell.length_b   1.000
_cell.length_c   1.000
_cell.angle_alpha   90.00
_cell.angle_beta   90.00
_cell.angle_gamma   90.00
#
_symmetry.space_group_name_H-M   'P 1'
#
loop_
_entity.id
_entity.type
_entity.pdbx_description
1 polymer ?
#
loop_
_entity_poly.entity_id
_entity_poly.type
_entity_poly.pdbx_seq_one_letter_code
_entity_poly.pdbx_strand_id
1 'polypeptide(L)'
;MGVAALVVALTGGCAGSDGSDEGPPAGVTESTSPDSESPDPESPDPESPDPETPAPTPGPGDVVDSEACDEVRQGIDAFNLGRYDETVEHFENAVPLAEEQDDGSEAASQLVEAVRYYADLAAGLYPEAARTSPDFAKYKAITLGQCVPVDGETSESPGVEV
;
A
#
# COMPACT_ATOMS: atom_id res chain seq x y z
N MET A 1 23.41 -20.98 -40.55
CA MET A 1 22.95 -20.05 -39.49
C MET A 1 22.74 -20.91 -38.25
N GLY A 2 23.64 -20.79 -37.28
CA GLY A 2 23.79 -21.73 -36.17
C GLY A 2 22.86 -21.41 -35.01
N VAL A 3 22.26 -22.45 -34.44
CA VAL A 3 21.51 -22.41 -33.18
C VAL A 3 22.49 -22.50 -32.02
N ALA A 4 22.54 -21.46 -31.18
CA ALA A 4 23.27 -21.48 -29.91
C ALA A 4 22.29 -21.89 -28.80
N ALA A 5 22.49 -23.10 -28.28
CA ALA A 5 21.83 -23.56 -27.06
C ALA A 5 22.61 -23.03 -25.85
N LEU A 6 21.95 -22.24 -25.00
CA LEU A 6 22.51 -21.79 -23.73
C LEU A 6 21.87 -22.62 -22.61
N VAL A 7 22.65 -23.52 -22.02
CA VAL A 7 22.31 -24.25 -20.79
C VAL A 7 22.96 -23.49 -19.63
N VAL A 8 22.16 -22.92 -18.74
CA VAL A 8 22.65 -22.28 -17.51
C VAL A 8 22.38 -23.22 -16.33
N ALA A 9 23.46 -23.71 -15.73
CA ALA A 9 23.43 -24.53 -14.52
C ALA A 9 23.46 -23.63 -13.28
N LEU A 10 22.50 -23.83 -12.37
CA LEU A 10 22.43 -23.16 -11.07
C LEU A 10 23.17 -23.99 -10.01
N THR A 11 24.31 -23.48 -9.55
CA THR A 11 24.96 -23.82 -8.27
C THR A 11 24.74 -22.61 -7.36
N GLY A 12 24.02 -22.69 -6.24
CA GLY A 12 24.41 -23.40 -5.02
C GLY A 12 25.10 -22.41 -4.06
N GLY A 13 24.44 -22.05 -2.94
CA GLY A 13 25.04 -21.18 -1.93
C GLY A 13 24.11 -20.90 -0.75
N CYS A 14 24.15 -21.75 0.26
CA CYS A 14 23.63 -21.48 1.60
C CYS A 14 24.76 -20.86 2.44
N ALA A 15 24.53 -19.72 3.08
CA ALA A 15 25.40 -19.21 4.13
C ALA A 15 24.53 -18.55 5.21
N GLY A 16 24.40 -19.23 6.35
CA GLY A 16 23.90 -18.65 7.59
C GLY A 16 25.00 -17.87 8.30
N SER A 17 24.61 -16.98 9.20
CA SER A 17 25.48 -16.41 10.22
C SER A 17 24.70 -16.21 11.51
N ASP A 18 25.34 -16.69 12.57
CA ASP A 18 24.90 -16.92 13.94
C ASP A 18 25.56 -15.87 14.85
N GLY A 19 24.81 -15.39 15.85
CA GLY A 19 25.24 -15.10 17.22
C GLY A 19 26.33 -14.05 17.52
N SER A 20 25.98 -13.07 18.36
CA SER A 20 26.71 -12.57 19.57
C SER A 20 26.01 -11.28 20.04
N ASP A 21 25.57 -11.07 21.28
CA ASP A 21 26.08 -11.25 22.66
C ASP A 21 26.30 -9.87 23.31
N GLU A 22 26.08 -9.85 24.63
CA GLU A 22 26.47 -8.85 25.63
C GLU A 22 25.40 -7.82 26.09
N GLY A 23 24.97 -8.05 27.34
CA GLY A 23 24.05 -7.24 28.13
C GLY A 23 24.71 -6.13 28.97
N PRO A 24 24.02 -5.65 30.03
CA PRO A 24 24.16 -4.29 30.55
C PRO A 24 25.06 -4.17 31.78
N PRO A 25 25.41 -2.94 32.19
CA PRO A 25 25.65 -2.66 33.60
C PRO A 25 24.71 -1.59 34.17
N ALA A 26 24.16 -1.92 35.35
CA ALA A 26 23.48 -1.02 36.28
C ALA A 26 24.49 -0.43 37.29
N GLY A 27 24.18 0.76 37.83
CA GLY A 27 24.77 1.27 39.07
C GLY A 27 24.83 2.81 39.14
N VAL A 28 23.78 3.49 39.64
CA VAL A 28 23.63 4.13 40.96
C VAL A 28 24.79 4.99 41.48
N THR A 29 24.51 6.26 41.82
CA THR A 29 24.71 6.89 43.15
C THR A 29 24.26 8.37 43.14
N GLU A 30 24.18 8.95 44.33
CA GLU A 30 23.16 9.86 44.87
C GLU A 30 23.64 11.31 45.08
N SER A 31 22.69 12.25 45.18
CA SER A 31 22.66 13.52 45.96
C SER A 31 23.81 14.54 45.92
N THR A 32 23.48 15.82 45.67
CA THR A 32 23.56 16.92 46.67
C THR A 32 22.93 18.24 46.13
N SER A 33 22.27 18.95 47.04
CA SER A 33 21.31 20.08 46.98
C SER A 33 21.85 21.48 46.53
N PRO A 34 21.24 22.63 46.90
CA PRO A 34 20.32 23.44 46.09
C PRO A 34 20.80 24.91 45.90
N ASP A 35 19.90 25.76 45.38
CA ASP A 35 19.85 27.24 45.51
C ASP A 35 20.25 28.07 44.26
N SER A 36 19.31 28.93 43.85
CA SER A 36 19.48 30.33 43.38
C SER A 36 18.55 30.69 42.21
N GLU A 37 17.36 31.16 42.58
CA GLU A 37 16.75 32.46 42.21
C GLU A 37 16.85 32.99 40.75
N SER A 38 15.67 33.02 40.07
CA SER A 38 15.08 34.01 39.11
C SER A 38 15.91 34.66 37.98
N PRO A 39 15.32 35.02 36.80
CA PRO A 39 13.90 35.38 36.57
C PRO A 39 13.23 34.77 35.32
N ASP A 40 11.91 34.97 35.23
CA ASP A 40 11.04 34.84 34.06
C ASP A 40 11.70 35.16 32.70
N PRO A 41 11.45 34.30 31.72
CA PRO A 41 10.83 34.78 30.49
C PRO A 41 9.46 34.13 30.30
N GLU A 42 8.43 34.94 30.05
CA GLU A 42 7.21 34.50 29.37
C GLU A 42 7.61 33.57 28.22
N SER A 43 7.41 32.28 28.44
CA SER A 43 7.51 31.27 27.41
C SER A 43 6.09 31.09 26.89
N PRO A 44 5.82 31.29 25.60
CA PRO A 44 4.53 30.88 25.05
C PRO A 44 4.38 29.40 25.37
N ASP A 45 3.27 29.07 26.01
CA ASP A 45 2.81 27.71 26.27
C ASP A 45 3.04 26.89 24.99
N PRO A 46 3.92 25.87 24.97
CA PRO A 46 3.84 24.88 23.93
C PRO A 46 2.53 24.16 24.22
N GLU A 47 1.47 24.62 23.53
CA GLU A 47 0.21 23.93 23.35
C GLU A 47 0.55 22.44 23.29
N SER A 48 0.26 21.74 24.38
CA SER A 48 0.47 20.30 24.44
C SER A 48 -0.32 19.74 23.26
N PRO A 49 0.31 19.05 22.29
CA PRO A 49 -0.47 18.41 21.26
C PRO A 49 -1.46 17.50 21.97
N ASP A 50 -2.75 17.79 21.78
CA ASP A 50 -3.85 16.95 22.25
C ASP A 50 -3.48 15.49 21.99
N PRO A 51 -3.67 14.58 22.96
CA PRO A 51 -3.49 13.17 22.71
C PRO A 51 -4.37 12.82 21.53
N GLU A 52 -3.71 12.34 20.47
CA GLU A 52 -4.29 11.89 19.21
C GLU A 52 -5.69 11.35 19.46
N THR A 53 -6.69 12.10 18.98
CA THR A 53 -7.99 11.50 18.71
C THR A 53 -7.68 10.28 17.86
N PRO A 54 -8.00 9.05 18.31
CA PRO A 54 -7.74 7.89 17.48
C PRO A 54 -8.43 8.16 16.15
N ALA A 55 -7.63 8.22 15.08
CA ALA A 55 -8.15 8.35 13.74
C ALA A 55 -9.27 7.31 13.59
N PRO A 56 -10.44 7.68 13.04
CA PRO A 56 -11.51 6.73 12.84
C PRO A 56 -10.90 5.55 12.09
N THR A 57 -10.95 4.36 12.71
CA THR A 57 -10.52 3.14 12.03
C THR A 57 -11.36 3.05 10.76
N PRO A 58 -10.77 3.14 9.55
CA PRO A 58 -11.54 3.08 8.33
C PRO A 58 -12.27 1.75 8.32
N GLY A 59 -13.60 1.82 8.18
CA GLY A 59 -14.43 0.66 8.01
C GLY A 59 -14.20 0.05 6.63
N PRO A 60 -14.66 -1.20 6.40
CA PRO A 60 -14.53 -1.88 5.12
C PRO A 60 -15.26 -1.18 3.94
N GLY A 61 -16.10 -0.17 4.21
CA GLY A 61 -16.71 0.69 3.19
C GLY A 61 -15.85 1.90 2.80
N ASP A 62 -14.90 2.31 3.64
CA ASP A 62 -14.07 3.50 3.42
C ASP A 62 -12.93 3.26 2.40
N VAL A 63 -12.65 1.99 2.07
CA VAL A 63 -11.65 1.64 1.05
C VAL A 63 -12.22 1.80 -0.37
N VAL A 64 -13.48 1.41 -0.60
CA VAL A 64 -14.09 1.45 -1.94
C VAL A 64 -14.27 2.88 -2.43
N ASP A 65 -14.55 3.81 -1.52
CA ASP A 65 -14.75 5.24 -1.82
C ASP A 65 -13.49 6.09 -1.56
N SER A 66 -12.31 5.47 -1.49
CA SER A 66 -11.05 6.18 -1.28
C SER A 66 -10.54 6.88 -2.54
N GLU A 67 -9.75 7.93 -2.36
CA GLU A 67 -9.09 8.64 -3.48
C GLU A 67 -8.17 7.71 -4.27
N ALA A 68 -7.54 6.73 -3.60
CA ALA A 68 -6.76 5.68 -4.28
C ALA A 68 -7.65 4.86 -5.23
N CYS A 69 -8.85 4.48 -4.80
CA CYS A 69 -9.78 3.76 -5.66
C CYS A 69 -10.37 4.62 -6.78
N ASP A 70 -10.48 5.94 -6.59
CA ASP A 70 -10.85 6.88 -7.67
C ASP A 70 -9.80 6.89 -8.80
N GLU A 71 -8.51 7.01 -8.46
CA GLU A 71 -7.43 6.92 -9.45
C GLU A 71 -7.37 5.54 -10.11
N VAL A 72 -7.53 4.45 -9.35
CA VAL A 72 -7.60 3.08 -9.90
C VAL A 72 -8.74 2.93 -10.91
N ARG A 73 -9.95 3.45 -10.60
CA ARG A 73 -11.10 3.39 -11.52
C ARG A 73 -10.83 4.18 -12.80
N GLN A 74 -10.27 5.38 -12.70
CA GLN A 74 -9.89 6.18 -13.86
C GLN A 74 -8.82 5.48 -14.72
N GLY A 75 -7.82 4.85 -14.09
CA GLY A 75 -6.81 4.05 -14.79
C GLY A 75 -7.41 2.86 -15.54
N ILE A 76 -8.36 2.15 -14.92
CA ILE A 76 -9.10 1.05 -15.57
C ILE A 76 -9.91 1.56 -16.76
N ASP A 77 -10.58 2.71 -16.64
CA ASP A 77 -11.32 3.32 -17.74
C ASP A 77 -10.40 3.74 -18.89
N ALA A 78 -9.27 4.39 -18.59
CA ALA A 78 -8.25 4.74 -19.58
C ALA A 78 -7.73 3.48 -20.30
N PHE A 79 -7.48 2.39 -19.58
CA PHE A 79 -7.09 1.10 -20.14
C PHE A 79 -8.15 0.55 -21.10
N ASN A 80 -9.42 0.56 -20.70
CA ASN A 80 -10.54 0.10 -21.52
C ASN A 80 -10.71 0.92 -22.81
N LEU A 81 -10.36 2.21 -22.77
CA LEU A 81 -10.34 3.11 -23.92
C LEU A 81 -9.06 3.00 -24.76
N GLY A 82 -8.08 2.19 -24.34
CA GLY A 82 -6.79 2.01 -25.00
C GLY A 82 -5.81 3.18 -24.83
N ARG A 83 -6.03 4.03 -23.82
CA ARG A 83 -5.18 5.18 -23.48
C ARG A 83 -4.15 4.77 -22.45
N TYR A 84 -3.15 4.02 -22.89
CA TYR A 84 -2.21 3.37 -21.96
C TYR A 84 -1.26 4.34 -21.25
N ASP A 85 -0.95 5.50 -21.83
CA ASP A 85 -0.19 6.54 -21.15
C ASP A 85 -0.98 7.14 -19.97
N GLU A 86 -2.26 7.48 -20.20
CA GLU A 86 -3.19 7.92 -19.12
C GLU A 86 -3.40 6.80 -18.09
N THR A 87 -3.40 5.54 -18.51
CA THR A 87 -3.49 4.39 -17.59
C THR A 87 -2.34 4.40 -16.59
N VAL A 88 -1.10 4.56 -17.07
CA VAL A 88 0.09 4.63 -16.21
C VAL A 88 0.00 5.82 -15.28
N GLU A 89 -0.35 7.01 -15.78
CA GLU A 89 -0.46 8.23 -14.98
C GLU A 89 -1.42 8.07 -13.78
N HIS A 90 -2.60 7.50 -14.02
CA HIS A 90 -3.56 7.24 -12.95
C HIS A 90 -3.03 6.23 -11.93
N PHE A 91 -2.38 5.14 -12.38
CA PHE A 91 -1.81 4.19 -11.44
C PHE A 91 -0.60 4.75 -10.66
N GLU A 92 0.22 5.62 -11.27
CA GLU A 92 1.29 6.35 -10.59
C GLU A 92 0.71 7.28 -9.50
N ASN A 93 -0.39 7.98 -9.78
CA ASN A 93 -1.08 8.82 -8.79
C ASN A 93 -1.72 7.98 -7.67
N ALA A 94 -2.19 6.77 -7.98
CA ALA A 94 -2.78 5.87 -6.99
C ALA A 94 -1.75 5.30 -6.00
N VAL A 95 -0.46 5.18 -6.37
CA VAL A 95 0.60 4.62 -5.50
C VAL A 95 0.69 5.33 -4.14
N PRO A 96 0.95 6.66 -4.07
CA PRO A 96 1.09 7.32 -2.78
C PRO A 96 -0.20 7.30 -1.95
N LEU A 97 -1.37 7.31 -2.61
CA LEU A 97 -2.66 7.25 -1.93
C LEU A 97 -2.94 5.88 -1.31
N ALA A 98 -2.62 4.81 -2.04
CA ALA A 98 -2.74 3.45 -1.54
C ALA A 98 -1.75 3.18 -0.38
N GLU A 99 -0.54 3.74 -0.45
CA GLU A 99 0.46 3.64 0.61
C GLU A 99 0.03 4.37 1.89
N GLU A 100 -0.62 5.53 1.77
CA GLU A 100 -1.17 6.27 2.92
C GLU A 100 -2.35 5.51 3.57
N GLN A 101 -3.13 4.80 2.77
CA GLN A 101 -4.23 3.94 3.23
C GLN A 101 -3.76 2.57 3.78
N ASP A 102 -2.49 2.21 3.62
CA ASP A 102 -1.97 0.92 4.08
C ASP A 102 -1.96 0.83 5.62
N ASP A 103 -3.02 0.24 6.16
CA ASP A 103 -3.20 -0.04 7.59
C ASP A 103 -2.50 -1.33 8.04
N GLY A 104 -1.72 -1.96 7.16
CA GLY A 104 -1.06 -3.24 7.38
C GLY A 104 -1.98 -4.46 7.22
N SER A 105 -3.22 -4.26 6.76
CA SER A 105 -4.10 -5.36 6.38
C SER A 105 -3.66 -5.98 5.04
N GLU A 106 -3.98 -7.27 4.86
CA GLU A 106 -3.67 -7.96 3.61
C GLU A 106 -4.37 -7.33 2.39
N ALA A 107 -5.55 -6.72 2.58
CA ALA A 107 -6.27 -6.06 1.50
C ALA A 107 -5.56 -4.79 1.04
N ALA A 108 -5.14 -3.93 1.99
CA ALA A 108 -4.46 -2.69 1.69
C ALA A 108 -3.06 -2.94 1.09
N SER A 109 -2.29 -3.87 1.66
CA SER A 109 -0.99 -4.25 1.07
C SER A 109 -1.12 -4.83 -0.34
N GLN A 110 -2.18 -5.62 -0.63
CA GLN A 110 -2.44 -6.12 -1.97
C GLN A 110 -2.82 -5.00 -2.96
N LEU A 111 -3.54 -3.97 -2.50
CA LEU A 111 -3.84 -2.80 -3.33
C LEU A 111 -2.55 -2.05 -3.68
N VAL A 112 -1.67 -1.80 -2.71
CA VAL A 112 -0.36 -1.17 -2.93
C VAL A 112 0.47 -1.94 -3.95
N GLU A 113 0.54 -3.27 -3.83
CA GLU A 113 1.24 -4.12 -4.81
C GLU A 113 0.63 -4.00 -6.20
N ALA A 114 -0.70 -3.99 -6.31
CA ALA A 114 -1.40 -3.89 -7.58
C ALA A 114 -1.14 -2.56 -8.28
N VAL A 115 -1.27 -1.43 -7.57
CA VAL A 115 -1.09 -0.10 -8.17
C VAL A 115 0.37 0.12 -8.58
N ARG A 116 1.35 -0.33 -7.79
CA ARG A 116 2.76 -0.28 -8.16
C ARG A 116 3.06 -1.12 -9.41
N TYR A 117 2.51 -2.33 -9.50
CA TYR A 117 2.67 -3.17 -10.69
C TYR A 117 2.20 -2.47 -11.97
N TYR A 118 1.06 -1.79 -11.91
CA TYR A 118 0.53 -1.05 -13.05
C TYR A 118 1.34 0.22 -13.35
N ALA A 119 1.75 0.98 -12.34
CA ALA A 119 2.60 2.16 -12.48
C ALA A 119 3.95 1.82 -13.16
N ASP A 120 4.56 0.68 -12.77
CA ASP A 120 5.85 0.24 -13.34
C ASP A 120 5.72 -0.35 -14.76
N LEU A 121 4.51 -0.70 -15.20
CA LEU A 121 4.28 -1.28 -16.52
C LEU A 121 4.35 -0.20 -17.59
N ALA A 122 5.29 -0.31 -18.52
CA ALA A 122 5.35 0.62 -19.65
C ALA A 122 4.03 0.60 -20.46
N ALA A 123 3.51 1.77 -20.83
CA ALA A 123 2.24 1.94 -21.55
C ALA A 123 2.06 0.97 -22.74
N GLY A 124 3.11 0.81 -23.57
CA GLY A 124 3.07 -0.08 -24.74
C GLY A 124 2.95 -1.58 -24.43
N LEU A 125 3.16 -2.00 -23.17
CA LEU A 125 3.09 -3.41 -22.74
C LEU A 125 1.72 -3.82 -22.19
N TYR A 126 0.86 -2.86 -21.84
CA TYR A 126 -0.48 -3.14 -21.31
C TYR A 126 -1.32 -4.11 -22.16
N PRO A 127 -1.41 -3.96 -23.50
CA PRO A 127 -2.20 -4.89 -24.32
C PRO A 127 -1.70 -6.33 -24.26
N GLU A 128 -0.39 -6.52 -24.16
CA GLU A 128 0.22 -7.84 -24.13
C GLU A 128 0.13 -8.43 -22.72
N ALA A 129 0.48 -7.66 -21.69
CA ALA A 129 0.34 -8.05 -20.30
C ALA A 129 -1.09 -8.48 -19.97
N ALA A 130 -2.10 -7.72 -20.42
CA ALA A 130 -3.50 -8.07 -20.22
C ALA A 130 -3.93 -9.41 -20.85
N ARG A 131 -3.20 -9.90 -21.87
CA ARG A 131 -3.49 -11.17 -22.55
C ARG A 131 -2.71 -12.34 -21.97
N THR A 132 -1.48 -12.11 -21.54
CA THR A 132 -0.52 -13.19 -21.28
C THR A 132 0.07 -13.19 -19.87
N SER A 133 -0.02 -12.09 -19.13
CA SER A 133 0.58 -11.97 -17.80
C SER A 133 -0.35 -12.53 -16.71
N PRO A 134 0.10 -13.55 -15.94
CA PRO A 134 -0.65 -14.03 -14.78
C PRO A 134 -0.69 -12.98 -13.66
N ASP A 135 0.36 -12.15 -13.52
CA ASP A 135 0.39 -11.07 -12.53
C ASP A 135 -0.64 -9.99 -12.88
N PHE A 136 -0.78 -9.65 -14.17
CA PHE A 136 -1.80 -8.71 -14.60
C PHE A 136 -3.21 -9.24 -14.27
N ALA A 137 -3.45 -10.54 -14.46
CA ALA A 137 -4.73 -11.16 -14.12
C ALA A 137 -5.00 -11.16 -12.60
N LYS A 138 -3.97 -11.44 -11.78
CA LYS A 138 -4.03 -11.36 -10.31
C LYS A 138 -4.42 -9.94 -9.88
N TYR A 139 -3.64 -8.94 -10.29
CA TYR A 139 -3.84 -7.56 -9.85
C TYR A 139 -5.14 -6.95 -10.39
N LYS A 140 -5.59 -7.39 -11.58
CA LYS A 140 -6.90 -7.01 -12.10
C LYS A 140 -8.03 -7.52 -11.21
N ALA A 141 -7.93 -8.76 -10.72
CA ALA A 141 -8.94 -9.30 -9.81
C ALA A 141 -8.97 -8.53 -8.47
N ILE A 142 -7.81 -8.13 -7.97
CA ILE A 142 -7.68 -7.31 -6.75
C ILE A 142 -8.32 -5.94 -6.94
N THR A 143 -7.92 -5.18 -7.96
CA THR A 143 -8.41 -3.80 -8.16
C THR A 143 -9.90 -3.76 -8.49
N LEU A 144 -10.40 -4.71 -9.27
CA LEU A 144 -11.85 -4.83 -9.52
C LEU A 144 -12.63 -5.25 -8.28
N GLY A 145 -12.06 -6.09 -7.41
CA GLY A 145 -12.73 -6.54 -6.19
C GLY A 145 -12.76 -5.49 -5.08
N GLN A 146 -11.75 -4.63 -5.02
CA GLN A 146 -11.61 -3.63 -3.96
C GLN A 146 -12.12 -2.24 -4.36
N CYS A 147 -11.92 -1.84 -5.62
CA CYS A 147 -12.19 -0.46 -6.05
C CYS A 147 -13.38 -0.31 -6.98
N VAL A 148 -13.93 -1.38 -7.56
CA VAL A 148 -15.16 -1.24 -8.37
C VAL A 148 -16.36 -1.62 -7.50
N PRO A 149 -17.32 -0.69 -7.27
CA PRO A 149 -18.52 -1.03 -6.54
C PRO A 149 -19.24 -2.14 -7.29
N VAL A 150 -19.53 -3.23 -6.59
CA VAL A 150 -20.42 -4.26 -7.10
C VAL A 150 -21.80 -3.63 -7.08
N ASP A 151 -22.27 -3.09 -8.20
CA ASP A 151 -23.64 -2.60 -8.32
C ASP A 151 -24.56 -3.68 -7.76
N GLY A 152 -25.28 -3.33 -6.68
CA GLY A 152 -26.05 -4.23 -5.84
C GLY A 152 -27.29 -4.80 -6.53
N GLU A 153 -27.13 -5.50 -7.66
CA GLU A 153 -28.18 -6.30 -8.28
C GLU A 153 -28.10 -7.76 -7.83
N THR A 154 -28.18 -7.99 -6.51
CA THR A 154 -29.16 -9.01 -6.09
C THR A 154 -30.51 -8.35 -6.33
N SER A 155 -31.09 -8.48 -7.53
CA SER A 155 -32.10 -9.53 -7.76
C SER A 155 -32.84 -9.84 -6.47
N GLU A 156 -33.57 -8.85 -5.96
CA GLU A 156 -34.78 -9.10 -5.21
C GLU A 156 -35.66 -9.96 -6.11
N SER A 157 -35.54 -11.28 -5.96
CA SER A 157 -36.41 -12.23 -6.64
C SER A 157 -37.83 -11.88 -6.19
N PRO A 158 -38.74 -11.49 -7.10
CA PRO A 158 -40.10 -11.15 -6.71
C PRO A 158 -40.70 -12.35 -6.00
N GLY A 159 -41.13 -12.11 -4.76
CA GLY A 159 -41.64 -13.13 -3.85
C GLY A 159 -42.72 -13.98 -4.51
N VAL A 160 -42.55 -15.30 -4.47
CA VAL A 160 -43.69 -16.20 -4.57
C VAL A 160 -44.28 -16.34 -3.18
N GLU A 161 -45.24 -15.46 -2.90
CA GLU A 161 -46.23 -15.67 -1.86
C GLU A 161 -46.95 -17.01 -2.13
N VAL A 162 -46.97 -17.92 -1.14
CA VAL A 162 -47.78 -19.15 -1.15
C VAL A 162 -48.65 -19.22 0.08
#